data_AF-A0A1W2CVB7-F1
#
_entry.id   AF-A0A1W2CVB7-F1
#
_cell.length_a   1.000
_cell.length_b   1.000
_cell.length_c   1.000
_cell.angle_alpha   90.00
_cell.angle_beta   90.00
_cell.angle_gamma   90.00
#
_symmetry.space_group_name_H-M   'P 1'
#
loop_
_entity.id
_entity.type
_entity.pdbx_description
1 polymer ?
#
loop_
_entity_poly.entity_id
_entity_poly.type
_entity_poly.pdbx_seq_one_letter_code
_entity_poly.pdbx_strand_id
1 'polypeptide(L)'
;MFCRIIRLSGNISRKRKQSAVKPLKKQDRFGINMKQFIRDHEEELRRGLENGEAPEKLMRLHREKLAWLQHERLVHLLVTLTTLLVFLAVTVALVLNPGFVQGLLFLAVAVILIFYLLHYFLLENSVQHWYRLSDELRRKSGDA
;
A
#
# COMPACT_ATOMS: atom_id res chain seq x y z
N MET A 1 57.01 -29.99 -12.75
CA MET A 1 57.16 -28.66 -13.35
C MET A 1 55.82 -27.94 -13.18
N PHE A 2 55.84 -26.70 -12.69
CA PHE A 2 54.71 -25.78 -12.40
C PHE A 2 53.99 -25.81 -11.03
N CYS A 3 54.57 -24.99 -10.14
CA CYS A 3 53.94 -23.98 -9.27
C CYS A 3 53.14 -24.37 -8.02
N ARG A 4 53.89 -24.38 -6.91
CA ARG A 4 53.50 -23.99 -5.55
C ARG A 4 53.48 -22.44 -5.46
N ILE A 5 52.86 -21.88 -4.39
CA ILE A 5 52.88 -20.47 -3.89
C ILE A 5 51.65 -19.66 -4.42
N ILE A 6 50.66 -19.14 -3.65
CA ILE A 6 50.61 -18.42 -2.36
C ILE A 6 49.30 -18.67 -1.60
N ARG A 7 49.40 -18.78 -0.28
CA ARG A 7 48.32 -18.64 0.72
C ARG A 7 48.23 -17.15 1.12
N LEU A 8 47.15 -16.47 0.75
CA LEU A 8 46.71 -15.17 1.28
C LEU A 8 45.18 -15.26 1.38
N SER A 9 44.64 -15.42 2.59
CA SER A 9 44.19 -14.32 3.44
C SER A 9 42.87 -13.71 2.97
N GLY A 10 41.91 -13.66 3.90
CA GLY A 10 40.85 -12.67 3.86
C GLY A 10 39.51 -13.19 3.36
N ASN A 11 38.69 -13.65 4.29
CA ASN A 11 37.50 -12.87 4.64
C ASN A 11 36.70 -12.31 3.44
N ILE A 12 36.06 -13.18 2.65
CA ILE A 12 34.93 -12.76 1.81
C ILE A 12 33.69 -13.45 2.35
N SER A 13 33.28 -12.91 3.49
CA SER A 13 31.90 -12.71 3.88
C SER A 13 31.05 -12.31 2.67
N ARG A 14 30.55 -13.27 1.90
CA ARG A 14 29.46 -13.05 0.94
C ARG A 14 28.20 -13.61 1.58
N LYS A 15 27.58 -12.72 2.34
CA LYS A 15 26.17 -12.71 2.75
C LYS A 15 25.26 -13.36 1.69
N ARG A 16 25.17 -14.68 1.63
CA ARG A 16 23.94 -15.38 1.23
C ARG A 16 22.99 -15.40 2.43
N LYS A 17 22.67 -14.21 2.96
CA LYS A 17 21.30 -13.98 3.41
C LYS A 17 20.56 -13.62 2.12
N GLN A 18 20.37 -14.56 1.18
CA GLN A 18 19.04 -15.15 1.01
C GLN A 18 18.02 -14.27 1.73
N SER A 19 17.47 -13.35 0.94
CA SER A 19 16.09 -12.88 0.95
C SER A 19 15.14 -13.88 1.61
N ALA A 20 15.25 -14.01 2.93
CA ALA A 20 14.26 -14.67 3.75
C ALA A 20 13.05 -13.74 3.67
N VAL A 21 12.13 -14.07 2.76
CA VAL A 21 10.79 -13.50 2.71
C VAL A 21 10.31 -13.49 4.15
N LYS A 22 10.11 -12.29 4.72
CA LYS A 22 9.64 -12.12 6.10
C LYS A 22 8.40 -13.01 6.21
N PRO A 23 8.34 -13.98 7.15
CA PRO A 23 7.23 -14.90 7.21
C PRO A 23 5.93 -14.09 7.32
N LEU A 24 4.96 -14.37 6.45
CA LEU A 24 3.64 -13.73 6.48
C LEU A 24 3.13 -13.80 7.92
N LYS A 25 2.91 -12.65 8.56
CA LYS A 25 2.43 -12.65 9.94
C LYS A 25 1.03 -13.22 9.92
N LYS A 26 0.79 -14.22 10.78
CA LYS A 26 -0.52 -14.90 10.93
C LYS A 26 -1.69 -13.91 11.20
N GLN A 27 -1.37 -12.71 11.66
CA GLN A 27 -2.29 -11.62 11.95
C GLN A 27 -2.91 -10.97 10.69
N ASP A 28 -2.29 -11.13 9.51
CA ASP A 28 -2.72 -10.45 8.27
C ASP A 28 -3.91 -11.13 7.58
N ARG A 29 -4.53 -12.13 8.23
CA ARG A 29 -5.62 -12.94 7.65
C ARG A 29 -6.96 -12.20 7.49
N PHE A 30 -7.19 -11.12 8.24
CA PHE A 30 -8.48 -10.41 8.31
C PHE A 30 -8.36 -8.91 8.01
N GLY A 31 -7.25 -8.46 7.45
CA GLY A 31 -7.01 -7.06 7.10
C GLY A 31 -5.56 -6.66 7.29
N ILE A 32 -5.02 -5.92 6.35
CA ILE A 32 -3.65 -5.42 6.40
C ILE A 32 -3.66 -4.08 7.14
N ASN A 33 -2.84 -3.93 8.18
CA ASN A 33 -2.60 -2.61 8.75
C ASN A 33 -1.77 -1.81 7.74
N MET A 34 -2.41 -0.89 7.02
CA MET A 34 -1.77 -0.11 5.95
C MET A 34 -0.46 0.53 6.42
N LYS A 35 -0.39 1.04 7.66
CA LYS A 35 0.86 1.61 8.21
C LYS A 35 1.97 0.56 8.32
N GLN A 36 1.65 -0.67 8.73
CA GLN A 36 2.63 -1.74 8.82
C GLN A 36 3.07 -2.19 7.43
N PHE A 37 2.15 -2.31 6.48
CA PHE A 37 2.45 -2.64 5.08
C PHE A 37 3.40 -1.62 4.43
N ILE A 38 3.15 -0.33 4.66
CA ILE A 38 4.02 0.76 4.22
C ILE A 38 5.43 0.60 4.78
N ARG A 39 5.53 0.39 6.10
CA ARG A 39 6.83 0.25 6.78
C ARG A 39 7.59 -1.00 6.34
N ASP A 40 6.90 -2.12 6.19
CA ASP A 40 7.52 -3.36 5.74
C ASP A 40 8.03 -3.24 4.30
N HIS A 41 7.30 -2.52 3.43
CA HIS A 41 7.76 -2.24 2.08
C HIS A 41 8.94 -1.25 2.03
N GLU A 42 8.94 -0.22 2.87
CA GLU A 42 10.09 0.69 3.03
C GLU A 42 11.35 -0.04 3.52
N GLU A 43 11.19 -0.95 4.48
CA GLU A 43 12.28 -1.81 4.96
C GLU A 43 12.81 -2.73 3.85
N GLU A 44 11.93 -3.29 3.03
CA GLU A 44 12.29 -4.11 1.87
C GLU A 44 13.10 -3.31 0.84
N LEU A 45 12.66 -2.09 0.52
CA LEU A 45 13.37 -1.18 -0.38
C LEU A 45 14.74 -0.79 0.16
N ARG A 46 14.84 -0.44 1.45
CA ARG A 46 16.11 -0.11 2.10
C ARG A 46 17.09 -1.29 2.05
N ARG A 47 16.62 -2.50 2.37
CA ARG A 47 17.46 -3.72 2.32
C ARG A 47 17.93 -4.04 0.91
N GLY A 48 17.07 -3.86 -0.09
CA GLY A 48 17.45 -4.04 -1.50
C GLY A 48 18.59 -3.10 -1.92
N LEU A 49 18.48 -1.82 -1.56
CA LEU A 49 19.52 -0.81 -1.80
C LEU A 49 20.85 -1.17 -1.08
N GLU A 50 20.80 -1.57 0.19
CA GLU A 50 22.00 -1.98 0.96
C GLU A 50 22.68 -3.24 0.41
N ASN A 51 21.91 -4.13 -0.21
CA ASN A 51 22.43 -5.35 -0.83
C ASN A 51 22.93 -5.13 -2.26
N GLY A 52 22.83 -3.91 -2.80
CA GLY A 52 23.22 -3.59 -4.17
C GLY A 52 22.31 -4.23 -5.23
N GLU A 53 21.03 -4.48 -4.91
CA GLU A 53 20.07 -4.87 -5.94
C GLU A 53 19.91 -3.76 -6.98
N ALA A 54 19.69 -4.16 -8.23
CA ALA A 54 19.49 -3.23 -9.32
C ALA A 54 18.30 -2.29 -9.02
N PRO A 55 18.48 -0.96 -9.06
CA PRO A 55 17.45 0.01 -8.71
C PRO A 55 16.18 -0.13 -9.56
N GLU A 56 16.31 -0.57 -10.81
CA GLU A 56 15.19 -0.85 -11.72
C GLU A 56 14.24 -1.94 -11.18
N LYS A 57 14.79 -3.00 -10.56
CA LYS A 57 14.01 -4.10 -10.00
C LYS A 57 13.21 -3.64 -8.78
N LEU A 58 13.84 -2.83 -7.92
CA LEU A 58 13.21 -2.22 -6.74
C LEU A 58 12.10 -1.23 -7.15
N MET A 59 12.34 -0.42 -8.17
CA MET A 59 11.33 0.48 -8.74
C MET A 59 10.15 -0.28 -9.34
N ARG A 60 10.38 -1.39 -10.03
CA ARG A 60 9.29 -2.21 -10.58
C ARG A 60 8.39 -2.75 -9.47
N LEU A 61 8.97 -3.34 -8.41
CA LEU A 61 8.22 -3.84 -7.25
C LEU A 61 7.43 -2.73 -6.56
N HIS A 62 8.03 -1.54 -6.39
CA HIS A 62 7.35 -0.40 -5.80
C HIS A 62 6.16 0.07 -6.63
N ARG A 63 6.32 0.16 -7.96
CA ARG A 63 5.25 0.53 -8.89
C ARG A 63 4.10 -0.46 -8.90
N GLU A 64 4.38 -1.76 -8.85
CA GLU A 64 3.33 -2.79 -8.77
C GLU A 64 2.49 -2.64 -7.50
N LYS A 65 3.13 -2.45 -6.34
CA LYS A 65 2.41 -2.22 -5.07
C LYS A 65 1.65 -0.89 -5.08
N LEU A 66 2.20 0.15 -5.68
CA LEU A 66 1.54 1.45 -5.82
C LEU A 66 0.31 1.36 -6.73
N ALA A 67 0.40 0.63 -7.85
CA ALA A 67 -0.73 0.40 -8.76
C ALA A 67 -1.86 -0.38 -8.08
N TRP A 68 -1.52 -1.35 -7.21
CA TRP A 68 -2.53 -2.06 -6.42
C TRP A 68 -3.29 -1.12 -5.47
N LEU A 69 -2.59 -0.21 -4.76
CA LEU A 69 -3.24 0.80 -3.91
C LEU A 69 -4.09 1.80 -4.70
N GLN A 70 -3.64 2.18 -5.90
CA GLN A 70 -4.43 3.03 -6.80
C GLN A 70 -5.71 2.32 -7.24
N HIS A 71 -5.65 1.02 -7.53
CA HIS A 71 -6.83 0.25 -7.89
C HIS A 71 -7.85 0.18 -6.74
N GLU A 72 -7.39 -0.09 -5.52
CA GLU A 72 -8.25 -0.09 -4.33
C GLU A 72 -8.93 1.26 -4.13
N ARG A 73 -8.20 2.37 -4.31
CA ARG A 73 -8.78 3.72 -4.25
C ARG A 73 -9.87 3.94 -5.30
N LEU A 74 -9.67 3.50 -6.54
CA LEU A 74 -10.64 3.67 -7.61
C LEU A 74 -11.93 2.90 -7.30
N VAL A 75 -11.81 1.65 -6.85
CA VAL A 75 -12.97 0.84 -6.44
C VAL A 75 -13.68 1.50 -5.26
N HIS A 76 -12.93 1.98 -4.27
CA HIS A 76 -13.51 2.63 -3.10
C HIS A 76 -14.22 3.94 -3.45
N LEU A 77 -13.68 4.71 -4.39
CA LEU A 77 -14.32 5.91 -4.94
C LEU A 77 -15.65 5.55 -5.63
N LEU A 78 -15.66 4.50 -6.45
CA LEU A 78 -16.87 4.04 -7.14
C LEU A 78 -17.96 3.62 -6.15
N VAL A 79 -17.59 2.82 -5.13
CA VAL A 79 -18.55 2.39 -4.10
C VAL A 79 -19.03 3.57 -3.26
N THR A 80 -18.14 4.52 -2.92
CA THR A 80 -18.53 5.75 -2.19
C THR A 80 -19.49 6.60 -3.02
N LEU A 81 -19.24 6.77 -4.32
CA LEU A 81 -20.09 7.53 -5.23
C LEU A 81 -21.48 6.89 -5.37
N THR A 82 -21.54 5.56 -5.58
CA THR A 82 -22.82 4.84 -5.65
C THR A 82 -23.58 4.93 -4.32
N THR A 83 -22.89 4.80 -3.18
CA THR A 83 -23.48 4.97 -1.85
C THR A 83 -24.02 6.39 -1.65
N LEU A 84 -23.30 7.40 -2.12
CA LEU A 84 -23.76 8.80 -2.10
C LEU A 84 -25.04 8.99 -2.93
N LEU A 85 -25.12 8.39 -4.13
CA LEU A 85 -26.33 8.45 -4.95
C LEU A 85 -27.52 7.78 -4.25
N VAL A 86 -27.30 6.62 -3.63
CA VAL A 86 -28.33 5.94 -2.81
C VAL A 86 -28.75 6.82 -1.63
N PHE A 87 -27.79 7.44 -0.94
CA PHE A 87 -28.06 8.36 0.17
C PHE A 87 -28.94 9.53 -0.28
N LEU A 88 -28.66 10.14 -1.44
CA LEU A 88 -29.48 11.20 -2.01
C LEU A 88 -30.90 10.71 -2.36
N ALA A 89 -31.03 9.53 -2.98
CA ALA A 89 -32.34 8.95 -3.29
C ALA A 89 -33.18 8.69 -2.04
N VAL A 90 -32.56 8.13 -0.98
CA VAL A 90 -33.21 7.92 0.32
C VAL A 90 -33.57 9.25 0.98
N THR A 91 -32.72 10.27 0.86
CA THR A 91 -33.02 11.62 1.36
C THR A 91 -34.25 12.22 0.68
N VAL A 92 -34.35 12.11 -0.65
CA VAL A 92 -35.53 12.58 -1.40
C VAL A 92 -36.78 11.81 -0.98
N ALA A 93 -36.69 10.47 -0.85
CA ALA A 93 -37.82 9.66 -0.39
C ALA A 93 -38.29 10.03 1.03
N LEU A 94 -37.36 10.33 1.93
CA LEU A 94 -37.66 10.79 3.29
C LEU A 94 -38.35 12.16 3.31
N VAL A 95 -37.92 13.09 2.46
CA VAL A 95 -38.52 14.43 2.36
C VAL A 95 -39.94 14.37 1.78
N LEU A 96 -40.16 13.55 0.76
CA LEU A 96 -41.48 13.43 0.10
C LEU A 96 -42.49 12.63 0.95
N ASN A 97 -42.04 11.60 1.65
CA ASN A 97 -42.88 10.73 2.48
C ASN A 97 -42.19 10.43 3.81
N PRO A 98 -42.26 11.35 4.78
CA PRO A 98 -41.60 11.17 6.06
C PRO A 98 -42.23 10.00 6.82
N GLY A 99 -41.40 9.04 7.22
CA GLY A 99 -41.83 7.87 7.98
C GLY A 99 -40.67 7.26 8.76
N PHE A 100 -41.01 6.49 9.79
CA PHE A 100 -40.01 5.88 10.68
C PHE A 100 -39.03 4.97 9.92
N VAL A 101 -39.55 4.17 8.98
CA VAL A 101 -38.74 3.26 8.15
C VAL A 101 -37.75 4.04 7.27
N GLN A 102 -38.20 5.12 6.65
CA GLN A 102 -37.38 6.00 5.81
C GLN A 102 -36.29 6.68 6.65
N GLY A 103 -36.62 7.14 7.85
CA GLY A 103 -35.65 7.74 8.78
C GLY A 103 -34.57 6.75 9.23
N LEU A 104 -34.96 5.51 9.54
CA LEU A 104 -34.02 4.45 9.89
C LEU A 104 -33.10 4.08 8.72
N LEU A 105 -33.66 3.96 7.51
CA LEU A 105 -32.89 3.69 6.29
C LEU A 105 -31.90 4.83 6.00
N PHE A 106 -32.33 6.08 6.13
CA PHE A 106 -31.47 7.25 5.99
C PHE A 106 -30.28 7.19 6.96
N LEU A 107 -30.55 6.92 8.25
CA LEU A 107 -29.50 6.81 9.26
C LEU A 107 -28.52 5.67 8.96
N ALA A 108 -29.03 4.50 8.55
CA ALA A 108 -28.21 3.36 8.20
C ALA A 108 -27.25 3.67 7.03
N VAL A 109 -27.78 4.27 5.96
CA VAL A 109 -26.97 4.66 4.79
C VAL A 109 -25.99 5.79 5.16
N ALA A 110 -26.38 6.74 6.00
CA ALA A 110 -25.51 7.82 6.47
C ALA A 110 -24.28 7.29 7.22
N VAL A 111 -24.49 6.34 8.15
CA VAL A 111 -23.39 5.72 8.92
C VAL A 111 -22.43 5.00 7.98
N ILE A 112 -22.96 4.24 7.03
CA ILE A 112 -22.14 3.56 6.01
C ILE A 112 -21.35 4.60 5.21
N LEU A 113 -21.99 5.65 4.69
CA LEU A 113 -21.33 6.69 3.92
C LEU A 113 -20.17 7.35 4.69
N ILE A 114 -20.36 7.68 5.97
CA ILE A 114 -19.31 8.24 6.82
C ILE A 114 -18.12 7.28 6.94
N PHE A 115 -18.38 5.99 7.18
CA PHE A 115 -17.33 4.98 7.26
C PHE A 115 -16.54 4.87 5.94
N TYR A 116 -17.23 4.91 4.80
CA TYR A 116 -16.59 4.91 3.48
C TYR A 116 -15.73 6.16 3.25
N LEU A 117 -16.21 7.36 3.64
CA LEU A 117 -15.43 8.60 3.56
C LEU A 117 -14.15 8.54 4.40
N LEU A 118 -14.24 8.08 5.65
CA LEU A 118 -13.07 7.94 6.52
C LEU A 118 -12.02 6.97 5.95
N HIS A 119 -12.47 5.84 5.42
CA HIS A 119 -11.59 4.86 4.77
C HIS A 119 -10.91 5.46 3.53
N TYR A 120 -11.63 6.24 2.72
CA TYR A 120 -11.07 6.94 1.56
C TYR A 120 -9.91 7.86 1.94
N PHE A 121 -10.06 8.68 2.98
CA PHE A 121 -8.99 9.59 3.44
C PHE A 121 -7.73 8.84 3.92
N LEU A 122 -7.89 7.69 4.55
CA LEU A 122 -6.76 6.88 4.99
C LEU A 122 -5.96 6.32 3.80
N LEU A 123 -6.65 5.81 2.77
CA LEU A 123 -6.01 5.38 1.53
C LEU A 123 -5.39 6.57 0.79
N GLU A 124 -6.05 7.73 0.80
CA GLU A 124 -5.56 8.93 0.14
C GLU A 124 -4.15 9.30 0.63
N ASN A 125 -4.04 9.47 1.95
CA ASN A 125 -2.81 9.85 2.63
C ASN A 125 -1.69 8.81 2.45
N SER A 126 -2.04 7.53 2.39
CA SER A 126 -1.09 6.42 2.25
C SER A 126 -0.38 6.44 0.89
N VAL A 127 -1.12 6.63 -0.20
CA VAL A 127 -0.51 6.71 -1.54
C VAL A 127 0.27 8.01 -1.71
N GLN A 128 -0.20 9.14 -1.16
CA GLN A 128 0.54 10.41 -1.20
C GLN A 128 1.91 10.32 -0.52
N HIS A 129 1.99 9.58 0.58
CA HIS A 129 3.27 9.25 1.21
C HIS A 129 4.17 8.43 0.27
N TRP A 130 3.62 7.44 -0.43
CA TRP A 130 4.36 6.61 -1.37
C TRP A 130 4.82 7.32 -2.65
N TYR A 131 4.10 8.32 -3.14
CA TYR A 131 4.60 9.15 -4.24
C TYR A 131 5.88 9.90 -3.85
N ARG A 132 5.94 10.43 -2.63
CA ARG A 132 7.17 11.08 -2.12
C ARG A 132 8.33 10.09 -2.00
N LEU A 133 8.04 8.86 -1.56
CA LEU A 133 9.02 7.78 -1.51
C LEU A 133 9.51 7.38 -2.92
N SER A 134 8.61 7.29 -3.90
CA SER A 134 8.96 7.06 -5.31
C SER A 134 9.94 8.12 -5.83
N ASP A 135 9.68 9.40 -5.54
CA ASP A 135 10.55 10.50 -5.95
C ASP A 135 11.94 10.42 -5.30
N GLU A 136 12.01 10.06 -4.01
CA GLU A 136 13.28 9.87 -3.31
C GLU A 136 14.09 8.71 -3.92
N LEU A 137 13.43 7.59 -4.24
CA LEU A 137 14.08 6.44 -4.88
C LEU A 137 14.62 6.81 -6.26
N ARG A 138 13.85 7.56 -7.06
CA ARG A 138 14.27 8.00 -8.40
C ARG A 138 15.47 8.94 -8.35
N ARG A 139 15.52 9.83 -7.36
CA ARG A 139 16.70 10.70 -7.13
C ARG A 139 17.95 9.89 -6.77
N LYS A 140 17.80 8.79 -6.03
CA LYS A 140 18.92 7.92 -5.65
C LYS A 140 19.37 6.99 -6.78
N SER A 141 18.50 6.63 -7.72
CA SER A 141 18.85 5.79 -8.87
C SER A 141 19.57 6.54 -9.99
N GLY A 142 19.59 7.88 -9.96
CA GLY A 142 20.27 8.71 -10.98
C GLY A 142 19.45 8.96 -12.24
N ASP A 143 18.16 8.62 -12.25
CA ASP A 143 17.24 8.81 -13.38
C ASP A 143 16.50 10.17 -13.33
N ALA A 144 17.21 11.22 -12.89
CA ALA A 144 16.68 12.58 -12.75
C ALA A 144 17.34 13.55 -13.72
#